data_AF-A0A2W4IV88-F1
#
_entry.id   AF-A0A2W4IV88-F1
#
_cell.length_a   1.000
_cell.length_b   1.000
_cell.length_c   1.000
_cell.angle_alpha   90.00
_cell.angle_beta   90.00
_cell.angle_gamma   90.00
#
_symmetry.space_group_name_H-M   'P 1'
#
loop_
_entity.id
_entity.type
_entity.pdbx_description
1 polymer ?
#
loop_
_entity_poly.entity_id
_entity_poly.type
_entity_poly.pdbx_seq_one_letter_code
_entity_poly.pdbx_strand_id
1 'polypeptide(L)' 'MDKYECLVCGYVYDPAENDNVPFESLSDDWVCPVCGVTKDQFQKL' A
#
# COMPACT_ATOMS: atom_id res chain seq x y z
N MET A 1 9.97 0.19 -8.89
CA MET A 1 8.99 0.92 -8.07
C MET A 1 9.03 0.30 -6.69
N ASP A 2 8.87 1.12 -5.66
CA ASP A 2 9.04 0.65 -4.30
C ASP A 2 7.78 -0.06 -3.80
N LYS A 3 7.97 -1.16 -3.07
CA LYS A 3 6.86 -1.90 -2.44
C LYS A 3 6.58 -1.32 -1.07
N TYR A 4 5.36 -1.48 -0.59
CA TYR A 4 4.96 -1.00 0.73
C TYR A 4 4.30 -2.12 1.52
N GLU A 5 4.68 -2.28 2.78
CA GLU A 5 4.10 -3.27 3.68
C GLU A 5 3.23 -2.59 4.74
N CYS A 6 2.02 -3.12 4.93
CA CYS A 6 1.12 -2.72 5.99
C CYS A 6 1.68 -3.17 7.35
N LEU A 7 1.98 -2.22 8.22
CA LEU A 7 2.52 -2.47 9.57
C LEU A 7 1.54 -3.21 10.50
N VAL A 8 0.26 -3.26 10.16
CA VAL A 8 -0.80 -3.84 10.99
C VAL A 8 -1.07 -5.30 10.63
N CYS A 9 -1.13 -5.63 9.34
CA CYS A 9 -1.53 -6.97 8.89
C CYS A 9 -0.55 -7.66 7.94
N GLY A 10 0.56 -7.00 7.56
CA GLY A 10 1.59 -7.57 6.66
C GLY A 10 1.18 -7.65 5.19
N TYR A 11 0.08 -6.99 4.78
CA TYR A 11 -0.25 -6.89 3.35
C TYR A 11 0.84 -6.09 2.61
N VAL A 12 1.31 -6.62 1.48
CA VAL A 12 2.30 -5.94 0.63
C VAL A 12 1.62 -5.39 -0.62
N TYR A 13 1.72 -4.07 -0.81
CA TYR A 13 1.40 -3.42 -2.07
C TYR A 13 2.61 -3.50 -3.00
N ASP A 14 2.47 -4.25 -4.10
CA ASP A 14 3.44 -4.31 -5.19
C ASP A 14 2.90 -3.53 -6.40
N PRO A 15 3.52 -2.40 -6.79
CA PRO A 15 3.14 -1.68 -8.00
C PRO A 15 3.11 -2.56 -9.26
N ALA A 16 3.98 -3.57 -9.36
CA ALA A 16 4.02 -4.45 -10.53
C ALA A 16 2.76 -5.31 -10.67
N GLU A 17 2.04 -5.56 -9.57
CA GLU A 17 0.75 -6.29 -9.57
C GLU A 17 -0.45 -5.35 -9.79
N ASN A 18 -0.21 -4.03 -9.80
CA ASN A 18 -1.24 -2.99 -9.87
C ASN A 18 -0.98 -2.05 -11.06
N ASP A 19 -0.80 -2.60 -12.27
CA ASP A 19 -0.57 -1.84 -13.51
C ASP A 19 0.59 -0.82 -13.45
N ASN A 20 1.60 -1.08 -12.61
CA ASN A 20 2.69 -0.14 -12.30
C ASN A 20 2.21 1.17 -11.68
N VAL A 21 1.11 1.18 -10.92
CA VAL A 21 0.65 2.35 -10.15
C VAL A 21 1.49 2.47 -8.86
N PRO A 22 2.26 3.55 -8.65
CA PRO A 22 3.01 3.75 -7.41
C PRO A 22 2.09 3.93 -6.20
N PHE A 23 2.49 3.38 -5.04
CA PHE A 23 1.73 3.52 -3.78
C PHE A 23 1.46 4.99 -3.42
N GLU A 24 2.44 5.87 -3.66
CA GLU A 24 2.33 7.30 -3.38
C GLU A 24 1.21 7.97 -4.20
N SER A 25 0.90 7.44 -5.39
CA SER A 25 -0.16 7.96 -6.27
C SER A 25 -1.57 7.47 -5.94
N LEU A 26 -1.70 6.54 -4.99
CA LEU A 26 -3.01 6.10 -4.51
C LEU A 26 -3.76 7.28 -3.87
N SER A 27 -5.09 7.31 -4.03
CA SER A 27 -5.97 8.29 -3.39
C SER A 27 -5.74 8.36 -1.88
N ASP A 28 -6.00 9.52 -1.27
CA ASP A 28 -5.94 9.70 0.19
C ASP A 28 -6.99 8.86 0.92
N ASP A 29 -8.10 8.53 0.25
CA ASP A 29 -9.15 7.64 0.76
C ASP A 29 -8.83 6.14 0.58
N TRP A 30 -7.69 5.80 -0.03
CA TRP A 30 -7.29 4.40 -0.17
C TRP A 30 -6.97 3.81 1.20
N VAL A 31 -7.48 2.60 1.44
CA VAL A 31 -7.26 1.83 2.66
C VAL A 31 -6.71 0.46 2.33
N CYS A 32 -5.98 -0.13 3.27
CA CYS A 32 -5.48 -1.49 3.17
C CYS A 32 -6.65 -2.44 2.84
N PRO A 33 -6.59 -3.21 1.74
CA PRO A 33 -7.69 -4.07 1.32
C PRO A 33 -7.94 -5.25 2.27
N VAL A 34 -7.01 -5.51 3.20
CA VAL A 34 -7.09 -6.60 4.16
C VAL A 34 -7.66 -6.14 5.50
N CYS A 35 -7.21 -5.00 6.04
CA CYS A 35 -7.57 -4.56 7.41
C CYS A 35 -8.16 -3.14 7.51
N GLY A 36 -8.25 -2.40 6.41
CA GLY A 36 -8.94 -1.10 6.37
C GLY A 36 -8.19 0.09 6.97
N VAL A 37 -6.92 -0.08 7.37
CA VAL A 37 -6.09 1.05 7.83
C VAL A 37 -5.63 1.93 6.66
N THR A 38 -5.36 3.19 6.93
CA THR A 38 -4.93 4.20 5.96
C THR A 38 -3.46 4.05 5.55
N LYS A 39 -3.04 4.82 4.53
CA LYS A 39 -1.69 4.80 3.95
C LYS A 39 -0.56 5.13 4.94
N ASP A 40 -0.85 5.84 6.02
CA ASP A 40 0.09 6.19 7.10
C ASP A 40 0.57 4.97 7.90
N GLN A 41 -0.16 3.85 7.84
CA GLN A 41 0.21 2.58 8.48
C GLN A 41 1.03 1.66 7.56
N PHE A 42 1.67 2.22 6.52
CA PHE A 42 2.55 1.48 5.61
C PHE A 42 3.98 1.98 5.72
N GLN A 43 4.93 1.05 5.61
CA GLN A 43 6.35 1.34 5.45
C GLN A 43 6.83 0.93 4.07
N LYS A 44 7.79 1.70 3.55
CA LYS A 44 8.49 1.39 2.32
C LYS A 44 9.44 0.21 2.57
N LEU A 45 9.39 -0.80 1.69
CA LEU A 45 10.32 -1.94 1.67
C LEU A 45 11.59 -1.64 0.86
#